data_AF-A0A6P1NWE0-F1
#
_entry.id   AF-A0A6P1NWE0-F1
#
_cell.length_a   1.000
_cell.length_b   1.000
_cell.length_c   1.000
_cell.angle_alpha   90.00
_cell.angle_beta   90.00
_cell.angle_gamma   90.00
#
_symmetry.space_group_name_H-M   'P 1'
#
loop_
_entity.id
_entity.type
_entity.pdbx_description
1 polymer ?
#
loop_
_entity_poly.entity_id
_entity_poly.type
_entity_poly.pdbx_seq_one_letter_code
_entity_poly.pdbx_strand_id
1 'polypeptide(L)'
;MEEGNEAFDNEIRLGQGIGDLKFGITMEDVEELMGEPEEVEESDEEDEFEHKAWNYWDTGFSFYFDKEDDYRLSCIETANPNVTLWGEKIFEMDMNKVQDLFKAKGITSVEKETMENDVVCLSYDKEMIDLYFEEGKLLAVNFGVHMDDNLEVKWPA
;
A
#
# COMPACT_ATOMS: atom_id res chain seq x y z
N MET A 1 -2.90 -21.18 -28.76
CA MET A 1 -3.47 -19.87 -28.44
C MET A 1 -3.69 -19.93 -26.96
N GLU A 2 -2.67 -19.57 -26.19
CA GLU A 2 -2.85 -19.39 -24.75
C GLU A 2 -3.56 -18.05 -24.62
N GLU A 3 -4.81 -18.13 -24.17
CA GLU A 3 -5.59 -16.98 -23.77
C GLU A 3 -4.76 -16.23 -22.73
N GLY A 4 -4.45 -14.96 -23.04
CA GLY A 4 -3.66 -14.12 -22.15
C GLY A 4 -4.42 -14.03 -20.84
N ASN A 5 -3.88 -14.68 -19.82
CA ASN A 5 -4.19 -14.34 -18.44
C ASN A 5 -3.76 -12.87 -18.34
N GLU A 6 -4.71 -11.94 -18.28
CA GLU A 6 -4.39 -10.55 -17.99
C GLU A 6 -3.74 -10.58 -16.61
N ALA A 7 -2.41 -10.46 -16.60
CA ALA A 7 -1.65 -10.44 -15.36
C ALA A 7 -2.17 -9.26 -14.55
N PHE A 8 -2.52 -9.52 -13.28
CA PHE A 8 -2.93 -8.50 -12.32
C PHE A 8 -2.03 -7.26 -12.46
N ASP A 9 -2.65 -6.10 -12.64
CA ASP A 9 -1.93 -4.84 -12.82
C ASP A 9 -1.29 -4.42 -11.50
N ASN A 10 0.02 -4.69 -11.36
CA ASN A 10 0.77 -4.43 -10.14
C ASN A 10 1.26 -2.97 -10.02
N GLU A 11 0.67 -2.03 -10.76
CA GLU A 11 1.01 -0.61 -10.70
C GLU A 11 0.32 0.08 -9.51
N ILE A 12 1.13 0.55 -8.57
CA ILE A 12 0.70 1.43 -7.48
C ILE A 12 0.31 2.79 -8.06
N ARG A 13 -0.89 3.23 -7.74
CA ARG A 13 -1.40 4.57 -8.06
C ARG A 13 -1.68 5.29 -6.75
N LEU A 14 -0.79 6.23 -6.39
CA LEU A 14 -0.87 6.98 -5.12
C LEU A 14 -2.26 7.61 -4.92
N GLY A 15 -2.83 7.37 -3.73
CA GLY A 15 -4.18 7.79 -3.37
C GLY A 15 -5.33 7.11 -4.13
N GLN A 16 -5.05 6.13 -4.99
CA GLN A 16 -6.08 5.40 -5.76
C GLN A 16 -6.12 3.90 -5.46
N GLY A 17 -4.98 3.26 -5.17
CA GLY A 17 -4.89 1.82 -4.91
C GLY A 17 -3.87 1.13 -5.83
N ILE A 18 -4.09 -0.14 -6.13
CA ILE A 18 -3.22 -0.95 -7.01
C ILE A 18 -4.06 -1.81 -7.96
N GLY A 19 -3.78 -1.74 -9.26
CA GLY A 19 -4.56 -2.47 -10.26
C GLY A 19 -6.06 -2.17 -10.16
N ASP A 20 -6.86 -3.23 -9.98
CA ASP A 20 -8.32 -3.15 -9.79
C ASP A 20 -8.73 -2.94 -8.31
N LEU A 21 -7.81 -3.12 -7.37
CA LEU A 21 -8.01 -2.87 -5.94
C LEU A 21 -7.91 -1.36 -5.67
N LYS A 22 -9.02 -0.65 -5.85
CA LYS A 22 -9.12 0.77 -5.57
C LYS A 22 -9.45 1.02 -4.10
N PHE A 23 -8.91 2.10 -3.53
CA PHE A 23 -9.36 2.56 -2.22
C PHE A 23 -10.86 2.87 -2.25
N GLY A 24 -11.56 2.54 -1.16
CA GLY A 24 -12.99 2.78 -1.03
C GLY A 24 -13.88 1.60 -1.41
N ILE A 25 -13.34 0.54 -2.03
CA ILE A 25 -14.08 -0.70 -2.27
C ILE A 25 -14.32 -1.45 -0.96
N THR A 26 -15.34 -2.30 -0.95
CA THR A 26 -15.74 -3.06 0.24
C THR A 26 -14.85 -4.29 0.43
N MET A 27 -14.89 -4.87 1.64
CA MET A 27 -14.26 -6.17 1.91
C MET A 27 -14.77 -7.26 0.95
N GLU A 28 -16.07 -7.25 0.60
CA GLU A 28 -16.66 -8.18 -0.36
C GLU A 28 -16.03 -8.01 -1.75
N ASP A 29 -15.84 -6.78 -2.22
CA ASP A 29 -15.18 -6.51 -3.52
C ASP A 29 -13.71 -6.98 -3.50
N VAL A 30 -13.00 -6.81 -2.39
CA VAL A 30 -11.61 -7.31 -2.23
C VAL A 30 -11.59 -8.83 -2.32
N GLU A 31 -12.51 -9.51 -1.64
CA GLU A 31 -12.62 -10.97 -1.68
C GLU A 31 -12.96 -11.48 -3.09
N GLU A 32 -13.83 -10.78 -3.83
CA GLU A 32 -14.12 -11.13 -5.23
C GLU A 32 -12.89 -11.01 -6.15
N LEU A 33 -12.00 -10.03 -5.88
CA LEU A 33 -10.80 -9.78 -6.68
C LEU A 33 -9.61 -10.68 -6.29
N MET A 34 -9.42 -10.93 -4.99
CA MET A 34 -8.24 -11.60 -4.43
C MET A 34 -8.50 -13.03 -3.95
N GLY A 35 -9.77 -13.41 -3.77
CA GLY A 35 -10.17 -14.65 -3.08
C GLY A 35 -10.24 -14.46 -1.56
N GLU A 36 -10.39 -15.57 -0.84
CA GLU A 36 -10.39 -15.56 0.63
C GLU A 36 -8.98 -15.21 1.16
N PRO A 37 -8.87 -14.37 2.21
CA PRO A 37 -7.59 -14.09 2.86
C PRO A 37 -7.04 -15.34 3.55
N GLU A 38 -5.71 -15.44 3.60
CA GLU A 38 -5.02 -16.53 4.30
C GLU A 38 -5.06 -16.34 5.82
N GLU A 39 -5.06 -15.08 6.26
CA GLU A 39 -5.18 -14.70 7.66
C GLU A 39 -5.98 -13.40 7.80
N VAL A 40 -6.83 -13.36 8.82
CA VAL A 40 -7.59 -12.17 9.21
C VAL A 40 -7.18 -11.80 10.63
N GLU A 41 -6.64 -10.60 10.78
CA GLU A 41 -6.37 -9.99 12.08
C GLU A 41 -7.45 -8.95 12.37
N GLU A 42 -7.97 -8.95 13.58
CA GLU A 42 -8.95 -7.98 14.05
C GLU A 42 -8.41 -7.35 15.34
N SER A 43 -8.60 -6.05 15.49
CA SER A 43 -8.24 -5.35 16.72
C SER A 43 -9.13 -5.77 17.90
N ASP A 44 -8.61 -5.72 19.11
CA ASP A 44 -9.40 -5.94 20.34
C ASP A 44 -10.35 -4.76 20.68
N GLU A 45 -10.32 -3.67 19.92
CA GLU A 45 -11.17 -2.49 20.11
C GLU A 45 -12.60 -2.76 19.61
N GLU A 46 -13.62 -2.32 20.37
CA GLU A 46 -15.03 -2.49 20.00
C GLU A 46 -15.70 -1.16 19.52
N ASP A 47 -14.95 -0.06 19.49
CA ASP A 47 -15.43 1.29 19.16
C ASP A 47 -15.03 1.72 17.74
N GLU A 48 -14.87 3.01 17.47
CA GLU A 48 -14.50 3.54 16.14
C GLU A 48 -13.06 3.21 15.72
N PHE A 49 -12.20 2.81 16.66
CA PHE A 49 -10.82 2.41 16.40
C PHE A 49 -10.66 0.93 15.99
N GLU A 50 -11.79 0.21 15.88
CA GLU A 50 -11.79 -1.16 15.40
C GLU A 50 -11.27 -1.21 13.95
N HIS A 51 -10.31 -2.10 13.70
CA HIS A 51 -9.72 -2.31 12.38
C HIS A 51 -9.51 -3.79 12.09
N LYS A 52 -9.43 -4.10 10.79
CA LYS A 52 -9.14 -5.44 10.28
C LYS A 52 -8.00 -5.40 9.28
N ALA A 53 -7.14 -6.41 9.33
CA ALA A 53 -6.13 -6.65 8.31
C ALA A 53 -6.37 -8.02 7.67
N TRP A 54 -6.41 -8.06 6.34
CA TRP A 54 -6.51 -9.27 5.55
C TRP A 54 -5.16 -9.54 4.89
N ASN A 55 -4.53 -10.65 5.24
CA ASN A 55 -3.20 -11.00 4.77
C ASN A 55 -3.27 -12.10 3.69
N TYR A 56 -2.53 -11.87 2.60
CA TYR A 56 -2.38 -12.77 1.46
C TYR A 56 -0.88 -13.06 1.27
N TRP A 57 -0.33 -13.95 2.10
CA TRP A 57 1.11 -14.22 2.18
C TRP A 57 1.70 -14.72 0.85
N ASP A 58 0.96 -15.54 0.10
CA ASP A 58 1.43 -16.08 -1.18
C ASP A 58 1.64 -14.98 -2.23
N THR A 59 0.83 -13.91 -2.17
CA THR A 59 0.91 -12.78 -3.09
C THR A 59 1.69 -11.59 -2.52
N GLY A 60 1.99 -11.60 -1.22
CA GLY A 60 2.72 -10.55 -0.52
C GLY A 60 1.92 -9.26 -0.38
N PHE A 61 0.61 -9.36 -0.14
CA PHE A 61 -0.28 -8.22 0.10
C PHE A 61 -0.99 -8.33 1.45
N SER A 62 -1.17 -7.18 2.09
CA SER A 62 -2.04 -7.01 3.25
C SER A 62 -2.96 -5.81 3.01
N PHE A 63 -4.24 -5.99 3.29
CA PHE A 63 -5.29 -4.98 3.08
C PHE A 63 -5.89 -4.58 4.43
N TYR A 64 -5.97 -3.28 4.68
CA TYR A 64 -6.42 -2.74 5.94
C TYR A 64 -7.77 -2.04 5.78
N PHE A 65 -8.64 -2.27 6.76
CA PHE A 65 -10.01 -1.81 6.79
C PHE A 65 -10.32 -1.23 8.17
N ASP A 66 -10.63 0.06 8.22
CA ASP A 66 -10.95 0.78 9.45
C ASP A 66 -12.47 0.96 9.57
N LYS A 67 -13.01 0.76 10.77
CA LYS A 67 -14.45 0.90 11.01
C LYS A 67 -14.95 2.32 10.85
N GLU A 68 -14.14 3.31 11.22
CA GLU A 68 -14.43 4.74 10.98
C GLU A 68 -14.68 5.03 9.48
N ASP A 69 -14.06 4.24 8.60
CA ASP A 69 -14.20 4.30 7.14
C ASP A 69 -15.22 3.31 6.57
N ASP A 70 -16.13 2.77 7.39
CA ASP A 70 -17.11 1.74 7.05
C ASP A 70 -16.45 0.42 6.53
N TYR A 71 -15.25 0.09 7.03
CA TYR A 71 -14.43 -1.04 6.56
C TYR A 71 -14.20 -1.05 5.05
N ARG A 72 -14.07 0.14 4.46
CA ARG A 72 -13.60 0.28 3.09
C ARG A 72 -12.08 0.17 3.07
N LEU A 73 -11.54 -0.33 1.96
CA LEU A 73 -10.10 -0.44 1.77
C LEU A 73 -9.47 0.95 1.87
N SER A 74 -8.72 1.20 2.95
CA SER A 74 -8.11 2.51 3.26
C SER A 74 -6.58 2.48 3.07
N CYS A 75 -5.96 1.33 3.29
CA CYS A 75 -4.52 1.16 3.23
C CYS A 75 -4.12 -0.23 2.69
N ILE A 76 -2.99 -0.28 1.96
CA ILE A 76 -2.40 -1.48 1.40
C ILE A 76 -0.93 -1.54 1.79
N GLU A 77 -0.50 -2.68 2.32
CA GLU A 77 0.91 -3.01 2.44
C GLU A 77 1.27 -4.11 1.43
N THR A 78 2.47 -4.03 0.87
CA THR A 78 2.96 -5.09 0.00
C THR A 78 4.46 -5.30 0.09
N ALA A 79 4.84 -6.57 0.08
CA ALA A 79 6.21 -7.06 -0.12
C ALA A 79 6.37 -7.77 -1.49
N ASN A 80 5.40 -7.59 -2.41
CA ASN A 80 5.42 -8.25 -3.71
C ASN A 80 6.48 -7.62 -4.62
N PRO A 81 7.51 -8.37 -5.07
CA PRO A 81 8.62 -7.83 -5.85
C PRO A 81 8.24 -7.36 -7.26
N ASN A 82 7.03 -7.68 -7.72
CA ASN A 82 6.55 -7.32 -9.05
C ASN A 82 5.82 -5.98 -9.09
N VAL A 83 5.60 -5.32 -7.95
CA VAL A 83 4.92 -4.02 -7.94
C VAL A 83 5.75 -2.95 -8.61
N THR A 84 5.05 -2.08 -9.33
CA THR A 84 5.62 -0.94 -10.01
C THR A 84 5.03 0.35 -9.47
N LEU A 85 5.84 1.42 -9.51
CA LEU A 85 5.40 2.78 -9.22
C LEU A 85 5.88 3.69 -10.35
N TRP A 86 4.93 4.29 -11.06
CA TRP A 86 5.17 5.02 -12.31
C TRP A 86 5.85 4.17 -13.39
N GLY A 87 5.49 2.88 -13.46
CA GLY A 87 6.04 1.91 -14.41
C GLY A 87 7.42 1.35 -14.04
N GLU A 88 7.97 1.74 -12.89
CA GLU A 88 9.29 1.31 -12.43
C GLU A 88 9.18 0.26 -11.33
N LYS A 89 9.95 -0.83 -11.41
CA LYS A 89 9.99 -1.88 -10.38
C LYS A 89 10.78 -1.43 -9.15
N ILE A 90 10.08 -0.91 -8.15
CA ILE A 90 10.71 -0.29 -6.99
C ILE A 90 11.47 -1.27 -6.08
N PHE A 91 11.11 -2.55 -6.07
CA PHE A 91 11.84 -3.59 -5.35
C PHE A 91 13.20 -3.96 -5.98
N GLU A 92 13.42 -3.60 -7.25
CA GLU A 92 14.73 -3.74 -7.92
C GLU A 92 15.62 -2.50 -7.70
N MET A 93 15.14 -1.50 -6.96
CA MET A 93 15.83 -0.24 -6.70
C MET A 93 16.40 -0.18 -5.29
N ASP A 94 17.54 0.51 -5.16
CA ASP A 94 18.04 0.94 -3.87
C ASP A 94 17.33 2.23 -3.42
N MET A 95 17.49 2.55 -2.14
CA MET A 95 16.89 3.73 -1.50
C MET A 95 17.19 5.06 -2.22
N ASN A 96 18.36 5.22 -2.84
CA ASN A 96 18.69 6.47 -3.53
C ASN A 96 17.92 6.57 -4.85
N LYS A 97 17.84 5.47 -5.61
CA LYS A 97 17.06 5.41 -6.85
C LYS A 97 15.57 5.64 -6.60
N VAL A 98 15.01 5.10 -5.53
CA VAL A 98 13.63 5.37 -5.13
C VAL A 98 13.42 6.85 -4.84
N GLN A 99 14.29 7.49 -4.04
CA GLN A 99 14.18 8.93 -3.80
C GLN A 99 14.31 9.75 -5.09
N ASP A 100 15.19 9.36 -6.00
CA ASP A 100 15.36 10.06 -7.29
C ASP A 100 14.13 9.88 -8.20
N LEU A 101 13.45 8.73 -8.13
CA LEU A 101 12.19 8.48 -8.80
C LEU A 101 11.09 9.44 -8.30
N PHE A 102 10.94 9.61 -6.98
CA PHE A 102 10.00 10.58 -6.40
C PHE A 102 10.33 12.03 -6.80
N LYS A 103 11.61 12.42 -6.71
CA LYS A 103 12.07 13.76 -7.14
C LYS A 103 11.75 14.02 -8.61
N ALA A 104 11.88 13.02 -9.48
CA ALA A 104 11.56 13.14 -10.90
C ALA A 104 10.06 13.44 -11.16
N LYS A 105 9.19 13.12 -10.19
CA LYS A 105 7.76 13.47 -10.20
C LYS A 105 7.44 14.77 -9.47
N GLY A 106 8.47 15.47 -8.98
CA GLY A 106 8.32 16.73 -8.22
C GLY A 106 8.00 16.53 -6.75
N ILE A 107 8.05 15.29 -6.24
CA ILE A 107 7.82 14.97 -4.84
C ILE A 107 9.17 14.97 -4.12
N THR A 108 9.38 15.96 -3.27
CA THR A 108 10.67 16.17 -2.59
C THR A 108 10.56 16.26 -1.07
N SER A 109 9.35 16.24 -0.54
CA SER A 109 9.09 16.26 0.90
C SER A 109 9.14 14.83 1.40
N VAL A 110 10.32 14.39 1.82
CA VAL A 110 10.54 13.05 2.36
C VAL A 110 11.03 13.16 3.80
N GLU A 111 10.41 12.40 4.68
CA GLU A 111 10.92 12.17 6.02
C GLU A 111 11.68 10.84 6.03
N LYS A 112 12.78 10.79 6.77
CA LYS A 112 13.62 9.60 6.87
C LYS A 112 13.82 9.27 8.33
N GLU A 113 13.34 8.11 8.74
CA GLU A 113 13.48 7.59 10.09
C GLU A 113 14.24 6.26 10.09
N THR A 114 15.11 6.06 11.07
CA THR A 114 15.72 4.76 11.35
C THR A 114 14.97 4.12 12.51
N MET A 115 14.31 3.01 12.22
CA MET A 115 13.54 2.19 13.15
C MET A 115 14.45 1.15 13.83
N GLU A 116 13.86 0.26 14.62
CA GLU A 116 14.57 -0.87 15.20
C GLU A 116 15.17 -1.79 14.10
N ASN A 117 16.22 -2.54 14.46
CA ASN A 117 16.91 -3.48 13.57
C ASN A 117 17.51 -2.84 12.28
N ASP A 118 17.91 -1.56 12.34
CA ASP A 118 18.51 -0.83 11.22
C ASP A 118 17.58 -0.69 9.99
N VAL A 119 16.27 -0.89 10.17
CA VAL A 119 15.26 -0.60 9.14
C VAL A 119 15.13 0.92 8.97
N VAL A 120 15.08 1.38 7.73
CA VAL A 120 14.92 2.80 7.37
C VAL A 120 13.57 2.98 6.69
N CYS A 121 12.73 3.83 7.27
CA CYS A 121 11.50 4.29 6.62
C CYS A 121 11.76 5.58 5.84
N LEU A 122 11.33 5.62 4.57
CA LEU A 122 11.13 6.84 3.81
C LEU A 122 9.63 7.12 3.76
N SER A 123 9.20 8.19 4.41
CA SER A 123 7.79 8.59 4.43
C SER A 123 7.54 9.82 3.57
N TYR A 124 6.45 9.78 2.80
CA TYR A 124 5.93 10.87 2.00
C TYR A 124 4.49 11.16 2.43
N ASP A 125 4.33 11.85 3.57
CA ASP A 125 3.03 12.09 4.22
C ASP A 125 1.94 12.60 3.28
N LYS A 126 2.26 13.52 2.36
CA LYS A 126 1.27 14.10 1.45
C LYS A 126 0.76 13.10 0.41
N GLU A 127 1.62 12.17 0.05
CA GLU A 127 1.36 11.11 -0.91
C GLU A 127 0.86 9.83 -0.22
N MET A 128 0.79 9.83 1.12
CA MET A 128 0.36 8.72 1.97
C MET A 128 1.10 7.42 1.62
N ILE A 129 2.43 7.46 1.56
CA ILE A 129 3.27 6.30 1.23
C ILE A 129 4.54 6.24 2.07
N ASP A 130 4.77 5.06 2.65
CA ASP A 130 5.95 4.70 3.43
C ASP A 130 6.69 3.55 2.73
N LEU A 131 8.01 3.70 2.62
CA LEU A 131 8.88 2.69 2.02
C LEU A 131 9.92 2.23 3.03
N TYR A 132 9.87 0.96 3.41
CA TYR A 132 10.73 0.37 4.42
C TYR A 132 11.92 -0.32 3.78
N PHE A 133 13.14 0.05 4.18
CA PHE A 133 14.38 -0.50 3.66
C PHE A 133 15.20 -1.18 4.75
N GLU A 134 15.78 -2.33 4.44
CA GLU A 134 16.77 -3.01 5.28
C GLU A 134 17.97 -3.37 4.41
N GLU A 135 19.18 -3.13 4.92
CA GLU A 135 20.43 -3.32 4.18
C GLU A 135 20.44 -2.66 2.77
N GLY A 136 19.69 -1.57 2.60
CA GLY A 136 19.57 -0.83 1.34
C GLY A 136 18.61 -1.43 0.31
N LYS A 137 17.88 -2.50 0.64
CA LYS A 137 16.84 -3.12 -0.18
C LYS A 137 15.47 -2.77 0.35
N LEU A 138 14.51 -2.57 -0.55
CA LEU A 138 13.12 -2.37 -0.19
C LEU A 138 12.55 -3.69 0.37
N LEU A 139 12.01 -3.62 1.58
CA LEU A 139 11.36 -4.73 2.27
C LEU A 139 9.85 -4.73 2.02
N ALA A 140 9.22 -3.57 2.19
CA ALA A 140 7.79 -3.40 2.06
C ALA A 140 7.47 -1.95 1.69
N VAL A 141 6.29 -1.78 1.11
CA VAL A 141 5.68 -0.48 0.85
C VAL A 141 4.30 -0.48 1.46
N ASN A 142 4.02 0.52 2.28
CA ASN A 142 2.71 0.79 2.83
C ASN A 142 2.18 2.07 2.17
N PHE A 143 0.97 2.05 1.65
CA PHE A 143 0.37 3.22 1.02
C PHE A 143 -1.13 3.28 1.24
N GLY A 144 -1.63 4.50 1.41
CA GLY A 144 -3.00 4.76 1.81
C GLY A 144 -3.76 5.67 0.84
N VAL A 145 -5.06 5.73 1.10
CA VAL A 145 -5.96 6.74 0.54
C VAL A 145 -5.53 8.14 0.97
N HIS A 146 -5.67 9.12 0.08
CA HIS A 146 -5.36 10.50 0.43
C HIS A 146 -6.32 11.03 1.51
N MET A 147 -5.77 11.77 2.46
CA MET A 147 -6.53 12.51 3.47
C MET A 147 -6.47 14.01 3.19
N ASP A 148 -7.44 14.75 3.67
CA ASP A 148 -7.41 16.21 3.64
C ASP A 148 -6.78 16.82 4.90
N ASP A 149 -6.69 18.15 4.94
CA ASP A 149 -6.10 18.87 6.07
C ASP A 149 -6.87 18.69 7.39
N ASN A 150 -8.12 18.18 7.33
CA ASN A 150 -8.95 17.84 8.49
C ASN A 150 -8.90 16.35 8.83
N LEU A 151 -8.01 15.57 8.18
CA LEU A 151 -7.91 14.12 8.29
C LEU A 151 -9.13 13.35 7.74
N GLU A 152 -9.94 13.98 6.88
CA GLU A 152 -11.03 13.28 6.20
C GLU A 152 -10.51 12.52 4.98
N VAL A 153 -10.91 11.24 4.85
CA VAL A 153 -10.55 10.39 3.73
C VAL A 153 -11.18 10.89 2.42
N LYS A 154 -10.34 10.98 1.38
CA LYS A 154 -10.75 11.30 0.01
C LYS A 154 -10.73 10.06 -0.86
N TRP A 155 -11.87 9.39 -0.90
CA TRP A 155 -12.09 8.26 -1.79
C TRP A 155 -11.87 8.64 -3.26
N PRO A 156 -11.10 7.86 -4.03
CA PRO A 156 -10.95 8.09 -5.46
C PRO A 156 -12.30 7.88 -6.19
N ALA A 157 -12.52 8.68 -7.24
CA ALA A 157 -13.74 8.66 -8.05
C ALA A 157 -13.78 7.52 -9.09
#